data_AF-A0A667GMR9-F1
#
_entry.id   AF-A0A667GMR9-F1
#
_cell.length_a   1.000
_cell.length_b   1.000
_cell.length_c   1.000
_cell.angle_alpha   90.00
_cell.angle_beta   90.00
_cell.angle_gamma   90.00
#
_symmetry.space_group_name_H-M   'P 1'
#
loop_
_entity.id
_entity.type
_entity.pdbx_description
1 polymer ?
#
loop_
_entity_poly.entity_id
_entity_poly.type
_entity_poly.pdbx_seq_one_letter_code
_entity_poly.pdbx_strand_id
1 'polypeptide(L)'
;MVQAVIREWKSEKPYLKNRTGQQALEYLEHQLREKVKQLDALRHQVGLQRKLLDELWLQYSLRELERAEAQSGNTEVAKTMRNLENRLEKARMKAEEAEHITRVYLQLKAHLQEESLHLENRLKFMEAEVVKTKRQLEELQVVDQEASKARDMAKNQLQGLEESVFRERKKRERHLSECKKRAEERKLQNQRLERKTQREHVLLQSEDLTQESLRAKEETLKRRWSMYQMEVLFGKVKEATGVADTHAVVRRFLAQGDTFTHLEALKSKNKQRLLTLKQEKQQLQREFEDLKYSGETRLVSEQKLQAELQERLEAEEQRRTEAQDELEHTIQSMQMTREGLEHLAGKMKHVAVDAGRFAGKVLDPKADDYLPALLGVVEEKLLKLQAQLESQDIAAMVHHLANREFYSILEGKLPRYNTRIALPLASHKDKFFDEEESEDEESNVATRAALKIRSQKLIESRRKKRSRSRKS
;
A
#
# COMPACT_ATOMS: atom_id res chain seq x y z
N MET A 1 23.23 7.95 107.95
CA MET A 1 22.67 6.85 108.76
C MET A 1 22.87 7.09 110.27
N VAL A 2 24.10 7.25 110.78
CA VAL A 2 24.38 7.48 112.23
C VAL A 2 23.69 8.74 112.80
N GLN A 3 23.69 9.86 112.07
CA GLN A 3 23.04 11.10 112.52
C GLN A 3 21.50 11.02 112.57
N ALA A 4 20.88 10.14 111.77
CA ALA A 4 19.43 9.95 111.76
C ALA A 4 19.00 9.13 112.99
N VAL A 5 19.74 8.06 113.29
CA VAL A 5 19.55 7.23 114.49
C VAL A 5 19.69 8.06 115.77
N ILE A 6 20.67 8.97 115.84
CA ILE A 6 20.86 9.86 117.00
C ILE A 6 19.71 10.86 117.17
N ARG A 7 19.08 11.31 116.08
CA ARG A 7 17.91 12.21 116.13
C ARG A 7 16.65 11.46 116.58
N GLU A 8 16.42 10.26 116.06
CA GLU A 8 15.32 9.38 116.47
C GLU A 8 15.40 9.04 117.97
N TRP A 9 16.60 8.67 118.45
CA TRP A 9 16.83 8.41 119.87
C TRP A 9 16.57 9.62 120.78
N LYS A 10 16.87 10.84 120.31
CA LYS A 10 16.58 12.08 121.05
C LYS A 10 15.07 12.40 121.10
N SER A 11 14.31 12.07 120.06
CA SER A 11 12.84 12.20 120.04
C SER A 11 12.10 11.13 120.86
N GLU A 12 12.71 9.97 121.09
CA GLU A 12 12.10 8.85 121.83
C GLU A 12 12.32 8.93 123.36
N LYS A 13 13.40 9.60 123.78
CA LYS A 13 13.77 9.80 125.20
C LYS A 13 12.67 10.36 126.13
N PRO A 14 11.77 11.28 125.73
CA PRO A 14 10.69 11.75 126.60
C PRO A 14 9.55 10.74 126.81
N TYR A 15 9.34 9.79 125.89
CA TYR A 15 8.26 8.79 125.98
C TYR A 15 8.57 7.63 126.94
N LEU A 16 9.84 7.50 127.34
CA LEU A 16 10.34 6.43 128.22
C LEU A 16 10.52 6.87 129.68
N LYS A 17 10.43 8.17 130.00
CA LYS A 17 10.74 8.72 131.34
C LYS A 17 9.64 8.56 132.40
N ASN A 18 8.37 8.36 132.00
CA ASN A 18 7.21 8.32 132.91
C ASN A 18 6.46 6.97 132.87
N ARG A 19 7.13 5.87 132.50
CA ARG A 19 6.52 4.54 132.32
C ARG A 19 7.32 3.47 133.09
N THR A 20 6.63 2.44 133.59
CA THR A 20 7.28 1.28 134.21
C THR A 20 8.07 0.49 133.16
N GLY A 21 9.14 -0.22 133.54
CA GLY A 21 10.06 -0.87 132.59
C GLY A 21 9.39 -1.80 131.56
N GLN A 22 8.23 -2.40 131.90
CA GLN A 22 7.45 -3.23 130.99
C GLN A 22 6.77 -2.41 129.87
N GLN A 23 6.19 -1.26 130.19
CA GLN A 23 5.54 -0.38 129.21
C GLN A 23 6.54 0.29 128.25
N ALA A 24 7.78 0.48 128.70
CA ALA A 24 8.88 0.95 127.86
C ALA A 24 9.33 -0.11 126.84
N LEU A 25 9.37 -1.39 127.25
CA LEU A 25 9.70 -2.51 126.36
C LEU A 25 8.62 -2.72 125.29
N GLU A 26 7.34 -2.70 125.66
CA GLU A 26 6.24 -2.82 124.69
C GLU A 26 6.25 -1.71 123.62
N TYR A 27 6.60 -0.49 124.01
CA TYR A 27 6.74 0.63 123.08
C TYR A 27 7.92 0.45 122.11
N LEU A 28 9.07 0.01 122.63
CA LEU A 28 10.25 -0.27 121.80
C LEU A 28 10.01 -1.48 120.88
N GLU A 29 9.29 -2.50 121.34
CA GLU A 29 8.85 -3.60 120.50
C GLU A 29 7.89 -3.14 119.41
N HIS A 30 6.95 -2.25 119.72
CA HIS A 30 6.06 -1.67 118.71
C HIS A 30 6.84 -0.89 117.65
N GLN A 31 7.79 -0.04 118.08
CA GLN A 31 8.68 0.69 117.16
C GLN A 31 9.54 -0.26 116.32
N LEU A 32 10.08 -1.32 116.92
CA LEU A 32 10.82 -2.34 116.18
C LEU A 32 9.92 -3.03 115.14
N ARG A 33 8.69 -3.39 115.49
CA ARG A 33 7.71 -3.97 114.57
C ARG A 33 7.35 -2.99 113.45
N GLU A 34 7.22 -1.70 113.73
CA GLU A 34 7.00 -0.67 112.71
C GLU A 34 8.19 -0.53 111.76
N LYS A 35 9.42 -0.49 112.28
CA LYS A 35 10.64 -0.42 111.47
C LYS A 35 10.85 -1.68 110.63
N VAL A 36 10.53 -2.86 111.17
CA VAL A 36 10.53 -4.14 110.42
C VAL A 36 9.48 -4.10 109.30
N LYS A 37 8.26 -3.63 109.58
CA LYS A 37 7.23 -3.45 108.53
C LYS A 37 7.67 -2.45 107.46
N GLN A 38 8.32 -1.34 107.83
CA GLN A 38 8.88 -0.37 106.87
C GLN A 38 9.98 -1.01 106.00
N LEU A 39 10.85 -1.83 106.61
CA LEU A 39 11.91 -2.56 105.91
C LEU A 39 11.32 -3.61 104.96
N ASP A 40 10.33 -4.37 105.39
CA ASP A 40 9.65 -5.37 104.55
C ASP A 40 8.88 -4.71 103.40
N ALA A 41 8.25 -3.56 103.63
CA ALA A 41 7.62 -2.75 102.58
C ALA A 41 8.64 -2.26 101.54
N LEU A 42 9.80 -1.76 101.97
CA LEU A 42 10.89 -1.36 101.08
C LEU A 42 11.47 -2.54 100.31
N ARG A 43 11.65 -3.70 100.96
CA ARG A 43 12.09 -4.94 100.29
C ARG A 43 11.10 -5.38 99.22
N HIS A 44 9.80 -5.30 99.51
CA HIS A 44 8.76 -5.61 98.53
C HIS A 44 8.81 -4.63 97.34
N GLN A 45 8.95 -3.32 97.59
CA GLN A 45 9.10 -2.31 96.53
C GLN A 45 10.33 -2.57 95.64
N VAL A 46 11.49 -2.86 96.25
CA VAL A 46 12.70 -3.22 95.49
C VAL A 46 12.50 -4.52 94.70
N GLY A 47 11.80 -5.50 95.28
CA GLY A 47 11.44 -6.74 94.59
C GLY A 47 10.56 -6.51 93.36
N LEU A 48 9.57 -5.62 93.46
CA LEU A 48 8.72 -5.23 92.32
C LEU A 48 9.52 -4.49 91.24
N GLN A 49 10.38 -3.55 91.63
CA GLN A 49 11.23 -2.82 90.69
C GLN A 49 12.20 -3.74 89.94
N ARG A 50 12.75 -4.76 90.61
CA ARG A 50 13.59 -5.77 89.95
C ARG A 50 12.81 -6.57 88.93
N LYS A 51 11.61 -7.06 89.28
CA LYS A 51 10.75 -7.78 88.32
C LYS A 51 10.42 -6.93 87.10
N LEU A 52 10.08 -5.66 87.31
CA LEU A 52 9.80 -4.73 86.22
C LEU A 52 11.03 -4.49 85.33
N LEU A 53 12.22 -4.38 85.93
CA LEU A 53 13.48 -4.26 85.18
C LEU A 53 13.77 -5.52 84.36
N ASP A 54 13.55 -6.71 84.93
CA ASP A 54 13.74 -7.98 84.24
C ASP A 54 12.76 -8.13 83.06
N GLU A 55 11.49 -7.74 83.25
CA GLU A 55 10.47 -7.70 82.19
C GLU A 55 10.85 -6.72 81.07
N LEU A 56 11.30 -5.51 81.41
CA LEU A 56 11.75 -4.51 80.44
C LEU A 56 12.99 -4.98 79.68
N TRP A 57 13.93 -5.63 80.36
CA TRP A 57 15.13 -6.18 79.73
C TRP A 57 14.79 -7.30 78.75
N LEU A 58 13.85 -8.18 79.11
CA LEU A 58 13.35 -9.23 78.22
C LEU A 58 12.67 -8.64 76.98
N GLN A 59 11.81 -7.63 77.15
CA GLN A 59 11.16 -6.95 76.02
C GLN A 59 12.17 -6.26 75.10
N TYR A 60 13.20 -5.64 75.68
CA TYR A 60 14.27 -5.02 74.91
C TYR A 60 15.07 -6.05 74.11
N SER A 61 15.46 -7.16 74.74
CA SER A 61 16.17 -8.27 74.09
C SER A 61 15.35 -8.90 72.97
N LEU A 62 14.05 -9.12 73.18
CA LEU A 62 13.13 -9.60 72.14
C LEU A 62 13.07 -8.64 70.95
N ARG A 63 12.95 -7.33 71.19
CA ARG A 63 12.96 -6.32 70.13
C ARG A 63 14.28 -6.25 69.38
N GLU A 64 15.41 -6.48 70.04
CA GLU A 64 16.72 -6.58 69.36
C GLU A 64 16.80 -7.80 68.44
N LEU A 65 16.29 -8.95 68.90
CA LEU A 65 16.15 -10.16 68.09
C LEU A 65 15.24 -9.94 66.87
N GLU A 66 14.06 -9.36 67.06
CA GLU A 66 13.14 -9.03 65.96
C GLU A 66 13.77 -8.08 64.94
N ARG A 67 14.51 -7.06 65.40
CA ARG A 67 15.25 -6.14 64.52
C ARG A 67 16.36 -6.87 63.77
N ALA A 68 17.10 -7.76 64.42
CA ALA A 68 18.15 -8.54 63.80
C ALA A 68 17.59 -9.51 62.74
N GLU A 69 16.44 -10.15 63.01
CA GLU A 69 15.75 -11.01 62.05
C GLU A 69 15.23 -10.22 60.85
N ALA A 70 14.60 -9.05 61.06
CA ALA A 70 14.14 -8.18 59.99
C ALA A 70 15.30 -7.63 59.12
N GLN A 71 16.46 -7.35 59.73
CA GLN A 71 17.67 -6.93 59.02
C GLN A 71 18.40 -8.09 58.35
N SER A 72 18.16 -9.34 58.78
CA SER A 72 18.68 -10.53 58.14
C SER A 72 17.97 -10.79 56.80
N GLY A 73 18.29 -9.99 55.77
CA GLY A 73 17.92 -10.20 54.36
C GLY A 73 18.55 -11.45 53.73
N ASN A 74 18.94 -12.41 54.56
CA ASN A 74 19.61 -13.68 54.30
C ASN A 74 18.76 -14.90 54.66
N THR A 75 17.46 -14.72 54.95
CA THR A 75 16.53 -15.85 54.98
C THR A 75 16.55 -16.55 53.61
N GLU A 76 16.46 -17.88 53.62
CA GLU A 76 16.42 -18.66 52.37
C GLU A 76 15.28 -18.16 51.46
N VAL A 77 14.18 -17.73 52.07
CA VAL A 77 13.04 -17.08 51.39
C VAL A 77 13.47 -15.81 50.64
N ALA A 78 14.21 -14.88 51.26
CA ALA A 78 14.70 -13.68 50.57
C ALA A 78 15.64 -14.00 49.39
N LYS A 79 16.47 -15.05 49.52
CA LYS A 79 17.32 -15.52 48.42
C LYS A 79 16.49 -16.12 47.29
N THR A 80 15.46 -16.91 47.61
CA THR A 80 14.54 -17.46 46.59
C THR A 80 13.76 -16.37 45.89
N MET A 81 13.29 -15.34 46.61
CA MET A 81 12.58 -14.19 46.04
C MET A 81 13.46 -13.44 45.04
N ARG A 82 14.69 -13.06 45.42
CA ARG A 82 15.66 -12.43 44.50
C ARG A 82 15.96 -13.29 43.27
N ASN A 83 16.06 -14.61 43.45
CA ASN A 83 16.30 -15.52 42.33
C ASN A 83 15.10 -15.59 41.36
N LEU A 84 13.87 -15.58 41.89
CA LEU A 84 12.65 -15.56 41.07
C LEU A 84 12.50 -14.22 40.36
N GLU A 85 12.76 -13.11 41.03
CA GLU A 85 12.79 -11.77 40.43
C GLU A 85 13.80 -11.69 39.28
N ASN A 86 15.04 -12.14 39.52
CA ASN A 86 16.07 -12.18 38.48
C ASN A 86 15.69 -13.08 37.29
N ARG A 87 15.02 -14.21 37.54
CA ARG A 87 14.54 -15.10 36.46
C ARG A 87 13.40 -14.45 35.67
N LEU A 88 12.50 -13.77 36.36
CA LEU A 88 11.37 -13.07 35.76
C LEU A 88 11.85 -11.88 34.92
N GLU A 89 12.81 -11.11 35.41
CA GLU A 89 13.42 -10.01 34.65
C GLU A 89 14.17 -10.52 33.42
N LYS A 90 14.94 -11.61 33.55
CA LYS A 90 15.56 -12.29 32.39
C LYS A 90 14.52 -12.78 31.38
N ALA A 91 13.38 -13.29 31.85
CA ALA A 91 12.30 -13.72 30.95
C ALA A 91 11.65 -12.52 30.24
N ARG A 92 11.46 -11.39 30.93
CA ARG A 92 10.96 -10.14 30.33
C ARG A 92 11.92 -9.59 29.28
N MET A 93 13.21 -9.48 29.60
CA MET A 93 14.23 -9.02 28.64
C MET A 93 14.24 -9.91 27.38
N LYS A 94 14.17 -11.24 27.54
CA LYS A 94 14.08 -12.18 26.41
C LYS A 94 12.79 -12.01 25.59
N ALA A 95 11.66 -11.72 26.23
CA ALA A 95 10.40 -11.48 25.55
C ALA A 95 10.47 -10.18 24.73
N GLU A 96 10.99 -9.10 25.31
CA GLU A 96 11.18 -7.82 24.63
C GLU A 96 12.16 -7.93 23.44
N GLU A 97 13.25 -8.68 23.61
CA GLU A 97 14.18 -9.00 22.53
C GLU A 97 13.51 -9.83 21.43
N ALA A 98 12.73 -10.84 21.78
CA ALA A 98 11.98 -11.64 20.81
C ALA A 98 10.95 -10.80 20.04
N GLU A 99 10.25 -9.88 20.71
CA GLU A 99 9.35 -8.92 20.08
C GLU A 99 10.10 -7.95 19.15
N HIS A 100 11.29 -7.49 19.54
CA HIS A 100 12.13 -6.64 18.70
C HIS A 100 12.59 -7.39 17.44
N ILE A 101 13.11 -8.62 17.60
CA ILE A 101 13.52 -9.49 16.49
C ILE A 101 12.34 -9.77 15.55
N THR A 102 11.16 -10.08 16.11
CA THR A 102 9.94 -10.33 15.33
C THR A 102 9.54 -9.11 14.52
N ARG A 103 9.57 -7.90 15.13
CA ARG A 103 9.29 -6.64 14.42
C ARG A 103 10.25 -6.42 13.25
N VAL A 104 11.53 -6.67 13.43
CA VAL A 104 12.54 -6.55 12.36
C VAL A 104 12.26 -7.56 11.23
N TYR A 105 11.94 -8.82 11.55
CA TYR A 105 11.60 -9.81 10.54
C TYR A 105 10.31 -9.47 9.78
N LEU A 106 9.31 -8.90 10.45
CA LEU A 106 8.09 -8.43 9.80
C LEU A 106 8.37 -7.25 8.85
N GLN A 107 9.21 -6.31 9.25
CA GLN A 107 9.66 -5.22 8.39
C GLN A 107 10.44 -5.75 7.18
N LEU A 108 11.38 -6.67 7.40
CA LEU A 108 12.14 -7.30 6.31
C LEU A 108 11.21 -8.05 5.35
N LYS A 109 10.22 -8.77 5.87
CA LYS A 109 9.21 -9.44 5.05
C LYS A 109 8.41 -8.45 4.22
N ALA A 110 7.96 -7.34 4.80
CA ALA A 110 7.23 -6.30 4.09
C ALA A 110 8.08 -5.70 2.95
N HIS A 111 9.34 -5.36 3.22
CA HIS A 111 10.27 -4.88 2.19
C HIS A 111 10.50 -5.90 1.07
N LEU A 112 10.70 -7.18 1.40
CA LEU A 112 10.87 -8.23 0.40
C LEU A 112 9.59 -8.45 -0.44
N GLN A 113 8.41 -8.32 0.17
CA GLN A 113 7.14 -8.37 -0.54
C GLN A 113 6.98 -7.18 -1.49
N GLU A 114 7.30 -5.97 -1.04
CA GLU A 114 7.33 -4.78 -1.89
C GLU A 114 8.31 -4.98 -3.05
N GLU A 115 9.56 -5.37 -2.79
CA GLU A 115 10.58 -5.62 -3.81
C GLU A 115 10.14 -6.67 -4.83
N SER A 116 9.50 -7.76 -4.38
CA SER A 116 8.99 -8.80 -5.29
C SER A 116 8.00 -8.25 -6.31
N LEU A 117 7.08 -7.38 -5.89
CA LEU A 117 6.11 -6.73 -6.77
C LEU A 117 6.79 -5.77 -7.76
N HIS A 118 7.81 -5.05 -7.31
CA HIS A 118 8.57 -4.13 -8.19
C HIS A 118 9.41 -4.89 -9.23
N LEU A 119 9.98 -6.03 -8.86
CA LEU A 119 10.76 -6.88 -9.76
C LEU A 119 9.89 -7.45 -10.89
N GLU A 120 8.67 -7.90 -10.59
CA GLU A 120 7.73 -8.37 -11.61
C GLU A 120 7.37 -7.26 -12.62
N ASN A 121 7.11 -6.04 -12.14
CA ASN A 121 6.82 -4.91 -13.03
C ASN A 121 8.03 -4.55 -13.90
N ARG A 122 9.24 -4.58 -13.33
CA ARG A 122 10.48 -4.35 -14.08
C ARG A 122 10.74 -5.44 -15.11
N LEU A 123 10.45 -6.71 -14.79
CA LEU A 123 10.53 -7.82 -15.74
C LEU A 123 9.56 -7.63 -16.91
N LYS A 124 8.28 -7.34 -16.63
CA LYS A 124 7.27 -7.07 -17.67
C LYS A 124 7.68 -5.91 -18.58
N PHE A 125 8.27 -4.86 -18.01
CA PHE A 125 8.79 -3.74 -18.80
C PHE A 125 9.95 -4.16 -19.71
N MET A 126 10.95 -4.86 -19.18
CA MET A 126 12.07 -5.38 -19.98
C MET A 126 11.59 -6.36 -21.07
N GLU A 127 10.64 -7.24 -20.77
CA GLU A 127 10.03 -8.15 -21.74
C GLU A 127 9.33 -7.38 -22.87
N ALA A 128 8.57 -6.34 -22.54
CA ALA A 128 7.92 -5.48 -23.52
C ALA A 128 8.94 -4.75 -24.41
N GLU A 129 10.06 -4.28 -23.86
CA GLU A 129 11.16 -3.70 -24.63
C GLU A 129 11.84 -4.72 -25.55
N VAL A 130 12.07 -5.94 -25.07
CA VAL A 130 12.62 -7.03 -25.89
C VAL A 130 11.67 -7.36 -27.05
N VAL A 131 10.36 -7.43 -26.82
CA VAL A 131 9.39 -7.67 -27.89
C VAL A 131 9.37 -6.51 -28.89
N LYS A 132 9.42 -5.26 -28.43
CA LYS A 132 9.49 -4.08 -29.32
C LYS A 132 10.75 -4.10 -30.18
N THR A 133 11.92 -4.35 -29.59
CA THR A 133 13.20 -4.39 -30.32
C THR A 133 13.26 -5.56 -31.30
N LYS A 134 12.69 -6.72 -30.97
CA LYS A 134 12.54 -7.84 -31.92
C LYS A 134 11.67 -7.46 -33.12
N ARG A 135 10.52 -6.82 -32.91
CA ARG A 135 9.66 -6.33 -34.01
C ARG A 135 10.39 -5.32 -34.89
N GLN A 136 11.09 -4.35 -34.28
CA GLN A 136 11.90 -3.38 -35.01
C GLN A 136 13.02 -4.05 -35.83
N LEU A 137 13.64 -5.10 -35.29
CA LEU A 137 14.65 -5.87 -36.01
C LEU A 137 14.04 -6.63 -37.20
N GLU A 138 12.87 -7.25 -37.03
CA GLU A 138 12.14 -7.91 -38.12
C GLU A 138 11.76 -6.92 -39.23
N GLU A 139 11.26 -5.72 -38.88
CA GLU A 139 10.98 -4.65 -39.82
C GLU A 139 12.25 -4.21 -40.58
N LEU A 140 13.36 -4.01 -39.87
CA LEU A 140 14.64 -3.67 -40.47
C LEU A 140 15.17 -4.76 -41.40
N GLN A 141 14.98 -6.04 -41.06
CA GLN A 141 15.36 -7.15 -41.93
C GLN A 141 14.56 -7.16 -43.24
N VAL A 142 13.26 -6.83 -43.19
CA VAL A 142 12.44 -6.70 -44.41
C VAL A 142 12.99 -5.57 -45.28
N VAL A 143 13.28 -4.41 -44.69
CA VAL A 143 13.86 -3.27 -45.42
C VAL A 143 15.23 -3.62 -46.03
N ASP A 144 16.09 -4.33 -45.30
CA ASP A 144 17.40 -4.76 -45.82
C ASP A 144 17.27 -5.76 -46.98
N GLN A 145 16.31 -6.69 -46.90
CA GLN A 145 16.01 -7.60 -48.00
C GLN A 145 15.49 -6.85 -49.24
N GLU A 146 14.62 -5.86 -49.06
CA GLU A 146 14.14 -5.00 -50.15
C GLU A 146 15.26 -4.17 -50.75
N ALA A 147 16.12 -3.57 -49.93
CA ALA A 147 17.29 -2.81 -50.36
C ALA A 147 18.28 -3.70 -51.15
N SER A 148 18.52 -4.93 -50.66
CA SER A 148 19.36 -5.91 -51.34
C SER A 148 18.78 -6.33 -52.70
N LYS A 149 17.48 -6.62 -52.77
CA LYS A 149 16.78 -6.92 -54.03
C LYS A 149 16.86 -5.75 -55.01
N ALA A 150 16.64 -4.52 -54.54
CA ALA A 150 16.74 -3.31 -55.36
C ALA A 150 18.15 -3.11 -55.90
N ARG A 151 19.18 -3.31 -55.07
CA ARG A 151 20.59 -3.26 -55.48
C ARG A 151 20.90 -4.30 -56.54
N ASP A 152 20.47 -5.54 -56.35
CA ASP A 152 20.74 -6.64 -57.28
C ASP A 152 20.00 -6.41 -58.61
N MET A 153 18.77 -5.90 -58.57
CA MET A 153 18.04 -5.45 -59.76
C MET A 153 18.80 -4.34 -60.52
N ALA A 154 19.28 -3.32 -59.81
CA ALA A 154 20.03 -2.23 -60.41
C ALA A 154 21.36 -2.73 -61.03
N LYS A 155 22.05 -3.65 -60.36
CA LYS A 155 23.27 -4.29 -60.87
C LYS A 155 23.00 -5.10 -62.13
N ASN A 156 21.92 -5.88 -62.16
CA ASN A 156 21.52 -6.65 -63.34
C ASN A 156 21.13 -5.74 -64.52
N GLN A 157 20.42 -4.64 -64.24
CA GLN A 157 20.09 -3.63 -65.26
C GLN A 157 21.35 -2.97 -65.83
N LEU A 158 22.29 -2.59 -64.95
CA LEU A 158 23.57 -2.01 -65.36
C LEU A 158 24.35 -2.98 -66.25
N GLN A 159 24.48 -4.24 -65.86
CA GLN A 159 25.15 -5.27 -66.65
C GLN A 159 24.49 -5.44 -68.03
N GLY A 160 23.16 -5.50 -68.10
CA GLY A 160 22.43 -5.59 -69.36
C GLY A 160 22.67 -4.38 -70.28
N LEU A 161 22.73 -3.17 -69.71
CA LEU A 161 23.06 -1.95 -70.44
C LEU A 161 24.51 -1.97 -70.93
N GLU A 162 25.47 -2.36 -70.09
CA GLU A 162 26.88 -2.49 -70.46
C GLU A 162 27.08 -3.49 -71.62
N GLU A 163 26.43 -4.65 -71.55
CA GLU A 163 26.45 -5.63 -72.64
C GLU A 163 25.85 -5.06 -73.93
N SER A 164 24.75 -4.31 -73.84
CA SER A 164 24.13 -3.66 -75.00
C SER A 164 25.07 -2.64 -75.64
N VAL A 165 25.74 -1.80 -74.83
CA VAL A 165 26.71 -0.79 -75.28
C VAL A 165 27.92 -1.49 -75.91
N PHE A 166 28.41 -2.57 -75.32
CA PHE A 166 29.51 -3.34 -75.87
C PHE A 166 29.14 -3.96 -77.23
N ARG A 167 27.96 -4.57 -77.35
CA ARG A 167 27.45 -5.12 -78.62
C ARG A 167 27.34 -4.03 -79.69
N GLU A 168 26.78 -2.87 -79.36
CA GLU A 168 26.66 -1.74 -80.29
C GLU A 168 28.02 -1.15 -80.68
N ARG A 169 28.96 -1.01 -79.75
CA ARG A 169 30.35 -0.62 -80.05
C ARG A 169 30.99 -1.59 -81.04
N LYS A 170 30.86 -2.91 -80.81
CA LYS A 170 31.40 -3.94 -81.70
C LYS A 170 30.75 -3.90 -83.09
N LYS A 171 29.44 -3.64 -83.20
CA LYS A 171 28.76 -3.44 -84.49
C LYS A 171 29.28 -2.20 -85.21
N ARG A 172 29.41 -1.07 -84.50
CA ARG A 172 29.95 0.18 -85.06
C ARG A 172 31.39 0.02 -85.54
N GLU A 173 32.23 -0.68 -84.79
CA GLU A 173 33.62 -0.96 -85.17
C GLU A 173 33.70 -1.81 -86.45
N ARG A 174 32.85 -2.85 -86.56
CA ARG A 174 32.72 -3.64 -87.80
C ARG A 174 32.34 -2.75 -88.98
N HIS A 175 31.28 -1.95 -88.85
CA HIS A 175 30.85 -1.03 -89.91
C HIS A 175 31.93 -0.02 -90.29
N LEU A 176 32.64 0.56 -89.31
CA LEU A 176 33.76 1.46 -89.57
C LEU A 176 34.89 0.74 -90.32
N SER A 177 35.22 -0.50 -89.95
CA SER A 177 36.24 -1.29 -90.66
C SER A 177 35.83 -1.61 -92.10
N GLU A 178 34.55 -1.93 -92.35
CA GLU A 178 34.00 -2.16 -93.69
C GLU A 178 34.06 -0.88 -94.54
N CYS A 179 33.67 0.26 -93.97
CA CYS A 179 33.75 1.55 -94.65
C CYS A 179 35.20 1.94 -94.97
N LYS A 180 36.15 1.70 -94.06
CA LYS A 180 37.59 1.93 -94.30
C LYS A 180 38.10 1.06 -95.46
N LYS A 181 37.77 -0.23 -95.48
CA LYS A 181 38.13 -1.14 -96.58
C LYS A 181 37.58 -0.65 -97.92
N ARG A 182 36.29 -0.30 -97.98
CA ARG A 182 35.67 0.26 -99.21
C ARG A 182 36.32 1.58 -99.63
N ALA A 183 36.70 2.43 -98.69
CA ALA A 183 37.39 3.68 -98.99
C ALA A 183 38.80 3.44 -99.53
N GLU A 184 39.56 2.48 -98.97
CA GLU A 184 40.87 2.06 -99.47
C GLU A 184 40.77 1.42 -100.86
N GLU A 185 39.79 0.56 -101.10
CA GLU A 185 39.50 -0.02 -102.41
C GLU A 185 39.18 1.07 -103.45
N ARG A 186 38.31 2.03 -103.12
CA ARG A 186 38.01 3.19 -103.98
C ARG A 186 39.23 4.07 -104.21
N LYS A 187 40.08 4.28 -103.20
CA LYS A 187 41.34 5.04 -103.36
C LYS A 187 42.27 4.30 -104.32
N LEU A 188 42.39 2.98 -104.22
CA LEU A 188 43.19 2.18 -105.15
C LEU A 188 42.61 2.22 -106.58
N GLN A 189 41.29 2.17 -106.73
CA GLN A 189 40.62 2.33 -108.02
C GLN A 189 40.81 3.73 -108.60
N ASN A 190 40.66 4.79 -107.80
CA ASN A 190 40.90 6.17 -108.22
C ASN A 190 42.38 6.39 -108.57
N GLN A 191 43.34 5.83 -107.83
CA GLN A 191 44.75 5.88 -108.23
C GLN A 191 45.02 5.12 -109.53
N ARG A 192 44.30 4.01 -109.79
CA ARG A 192 44.36 3.31 -111.09
C ARG A 192 43.71 4.14 -112.20
N LEU A 193 42.62 4.83 -111.91
CA LEU A 193 41.95 5.72 -112.85
C LEU A 193 42.78 6.98 -113.09
N GLU A 194 43.30 7.69 -112.09
CA GLU A 194 44.22 8.83 -112.25
C GLU A 194 45.45 8.48 -113.10
N ARG A 195 46.00 7.25 -112.95
CA ARG A 195 47.06 6.74 -113.83
C ARG A 195 46.60 6.51 -115.29
N LYS A 196 45.30 6.36 -115.54
CA LYS A 196 44.66 6.31 -116.87
C LYS A 196 44.19 7.70 -117.35
N THR A 197 43.61 8.53 -116.50
CA THR A 197 43.09 9.88 -116.80
C THR A 197 44.22 10.89 -117.03
N GLN A 198 45.43 10.67 -116.51
CA GLN A 198 46.63 11.40 -116.93
C GLN A 198 47.01 11.14 -118.41
N ARG A 199 46.36 10.18 -119.10
CA ARG A 199 46.50 9.94 -120.55
C ARG A 199 45.26 10.34 -121.37
N GLU A 200 44.19 10.85 -120.74
CA GLU A 200 42.93 11.20 -121.40
C GLU A 200 42.43 12.60 -121.00
N HIS A 201 43.35 13.57 -120.87
CA HIS A 201 43.02 14.99 -120.88
C HIS A 201 43.57 15.67 -122.14
N VAL A 202 43.20 15.12 -123.30
CA VAL A 202 43.31 15.75 -124.61
C VAL A 202 42.06 15.31 -125.38
N LEU A 203 41.29 16.29 -125.91
CA LEU A 203 40.15 16.17 -126.84
C LEU A 203 38.74 15.97 -126.24
N LEU A 204 37.95 17.05 -126.10
CA LEU A 204 37.07 17.56 -127.18
C LEU A 204 36.04 18.59 -126.67
N GLN A 205 36.07 19.76 -127.31
CA GLN A 205 34.94 20.66 -127.52
C GLN A 205 33.91 20.02 -128.49
N SER A 206 32.63 20.34 -128.35
CA SER A 206 31.88 21.12 -129.35
C SER A 206 30.40 21.21 -129.01
N GLU A 207 29.89 22.43 -129.18
CA GLU A 207 28.49 22.78 -129.35
C GLU A 207 27.97 22.18 -130.67
N ASP A 208 26.69 21.81 -130.76
CA ASP A 208 25.75 22.62 -131.54
C ASP A 208 24.30 22.10 -131.53
N LEU A 209 23.45 23.09 -131.78
CA LEU A 209 22.00 23.17 -131.86
C LEU A 209 21.33 22.08 -132.73
N THR A 210 20.08 21.75 -132.41
CA THR A 210 18.99 21.69 -133.42
C THR A 210 17.61 21.67 -132.77
N GLN A 211 16.68 22.36 -133.43
CA GLN A 211 15.32 22.65 -133.01
C GLN A 211 14.37 21.49 -133.35
N GLU A 212 13.58 21.01 -132.39
CA GLU A 212 12.31 20.33 -132.68
C GLU A 212 11.20 20.63 -131.64
N SER A 213 9.98 20.76 -132.17
CA SER A 213 8.68 20.59 -131.49
C SER A 213 8.07 21.78 -130.74
N LEU A 214 7.33 22.60 -131.51
CA LEU A 214 6.43 23.67 -131.04
C LEU A 214 5.10 23.19 -130.44
N ARG A 215 4.84 21.88 -130.27
CA ARG A 215 3.67 21.38 -129.52
C ARG A 215 3.99 20.84 -128.12
N ALA A 216 5.24 20.47 -127.84
CA ALA A 216 5.70 20.20 -126.47
C ALA A 216 5.84 21.50 -125.64
N LYS A 217 6.02 22.65 -126.31
CA LYS A 217 6.19 23.96 -125.66
C LYS A 217 4.97 24.44 -124.88
N GLU A 218 3.75 24.11 -125.32
CA GLU A 218 2.54 24.61 -124.68
C GLU A 218 2.20 23.84 -123.39
N GLU A 219 2.35 22.51 -123.40
CA GLU A 219 2.24 21.70 -122.17
C GLU A 219 3.37 21.98 -121.18
N THR A 220 4.58 22.19 -121.67
CA THR A 220 5.72 22.55 -120.80
C THR A 220 5.58 23.96 -120.24
N LEU A 221 4.99 24.91 -120.98
CA LEU A 221 4.65 26.24 -120.45
C LEU A 221 3.55 26.16 -119.39
N LYS A 222 2.50 25.35 -119.58
CA LYS A 222 1.47 25.12 -118.53
C LYS A 222 2.06 24.43 -117.29
N ARG A 223 2.93 23.44 -117.45
CA ARG A 223 3.66 22.81 -116.34
C ARG A 223 4.59 23.81 -115.64
N ARG A 224 5.31 24.66 -116.39
CA ARG A 224 6.15 25.73 -115.84
C ARG A 224 5.33 26.78 -115.08
N TRP A 225 4.18 27.19 -115.61
CA TRP A 225 3.26 28.11 -114.95
C TRP A 225 2.70 27.51 -113.66
N SER A 226 2.29 26.23 -113.69
CA SER A 226 1.83 25.52 -112.49
C SER A 226 2.96 25.36 -111.45
N MET A 227 4.19 25.08 -111.88
CA MET A 227 5.35 25.03 -110.98
C MET A 227 5.64 26.40 -110.36
N TYR A 228 5.60 27.47 -111.16
CA TYR A 228 5.79 28.83 -110.67
C TYR A 228 4.71 29.23 -109.66
N GLN A 229 3.44 28.94 -109.94
CA GLN A 229 2.36 29.18 -108.98
C GLN A 229 2.55 28.39 -107.68
N MET A 230 2.96 27.12 -107.77
CA MET A 230 3.27 26.29 -106.61
C MET A 230 4.43 26.86 -105.81
N GLU A 231 5.49 27.33 -106.47
CA GLU A 231 6.67 27.92 -105.86
C GLU A 231 6.35 29.25 -105.15
N VAL A 232 5.50 30.09 -105.75
CA VAL A 232 4.98 31.32 -105.11
C VAL A 232 4.15 31.00 -103.87
N LEU A 233 3.28 29.99 -103.93
CA LEU A 233 2.48 29.55 -102.79
C LEU A 233 3.35 28.98 -101.66
N PHE A 234 4.32 28.13 -101.99
CA PHE A 234 5.29 27.62 -101.02
C PHE A 234 6.21 28.70 -100.47
N GLY A 235 6.57 29.71 -101.26
CA GLY A 235 7.30 30.89 -100.81
C GLY A 235 6.55 31.65 -99.71
N LYS A 236 5.25 31.90 -99.90
CA LYS A 236 4.40 32.52 -98.87
C LYS A 236 4.30 31.68 -97.60
N VAL A 237 4.15 30.36 -97.73
CA VAL A 237 4.13 29.44 -96.58
C VAL A 237 5.48 29.44 -95.86
N LYS A 238 6.58 29.45 -96.61
CA LYS A 238 7.95 29.49 -96.10
C LYS A 238 8.25 30.78 -95.35
N GLU A 239 7.77 31.92 -95.85
CA GLU A 239 7.83 33.22 -95.16
C GLU A 239 6.99 33.22 -93.89
N ALA A 240 5.74 32.76 -93.95
CA ALA A 240 4.83 32.71 -92.80
C ALA A 240 5.32 31.75 -91.69
N THR A 241 6.00 30.66 -92.07
CA THR A 241 6.60 29.70 -91.14
C THR A 241 8.03 30.05 -90.73
N GLY A 242 8.66 31.06 -91.36
CA GLY A 242 10.02 31.50 -91.06
C GLY A 242 11.07 30.40 -91.28
N VAL A 243 10.98 29.63 -92.37
CA VAL A 243 11.87 28.50 -92.66
C VAL A 243 12.68 28.75 -93.93
N ALA A 244 13.92 28.25 -94.02
CA ALA A 244 14.77 28.46 -95.20
C ALA A 244 14.54 27.46 -96.35
N ASP A 245 13.80 26.36 -96.13
CA ASP A 245 13.59 25.29 -97.10
C ASP A 245 12.18 24.70 -96.98
N THR A 246 11.59 24.32 -98.11
CA THR A 246 10.26 23.69 -98.23
C THR A 246 10.18 22.39 -97.44
N HIS A 247 11.25 21.60 -97.41
CA HIS A 247 11.29 20.35 -96.66
C HIS A 247 11.31 20.57 -95.14
N ALA A 248 11.88 21.68 -94.69
CA ALA A 248 11.90 22.05 -93.28
C ALA A 248 10.53 22.57 -92.79
N VAL A 249 9.70 23.15 -93.68
CA VAL A 249 8.28 23.45 -93.39
C VAL A 249 7.52 22.17 -93.05
N VAL A 250 7.64 21.14 -93.88
CA VAL A 250 6.97 19.84 -93.67
C VAL A 250 7.39 19.21 -92.34
N ARG A 251 8.70 19.21 -92.03
CA ARG A 251 9.21 18.68 -90.75
C ARG A 251 8.66 19.44 -89.53
N ARG A 252 8.50 20.77 -89.59
CA ARG A 252 7.88 21.55 -88.51
C ARG A 252 6.41 21.19 -88.32
N PHE A 253 5.64 21.04 -89.39
CA PHE A 253 4.23 20.64 -89.29
C PHE A 253 4.07 19.23 -88.70
N LEU A 254 4.93 18.28 -89.11
CA LEU A 254 4.93 16.93 -88.53
C LEU A 254 5.27 16.96 -87.03
N ALA A 255 6.35 17.65 -86.65
CA ALA A 255 6.72 17.80 -85.24
C ALA A 255 5.65 18.55 -84.42
N GLN A 256 4.96 19.52 -85.01
CA GLN A 256 3.85 20.23 -84.37
C GLN A 256 2.62 19.31 -84.21
N GLY A 257 2.35 18.43 -85.17
CA GLY A 257 1.34 17.38 -85.04
C GLY A 257 1.65 16.40 -83.92
N ASP A 258 2.90 15.94 -83.83
CA ASP A 258 3.36 15.04 -82.77
C ASP A 258 3.29 15.70 -81.39
N THR A 259 3.68 16.97 -81.27
CA THR A 259 3.55 17.71 -80.00
C THR A 259 2.10 17.98 -79.63
N PHE A 260 1.22 18.28 -80.60
CA PHE A 260 -0.21 18.44 -80.36
C PHE A 260 -0.86 17.14 -79.85
N THR A 261 -0.59 16.02 -80.51
CA THR A 261 -1.12 14.70 -80.08
C THR A 261 -0.60 14.31 -78.70
N HIS A 262 0.67 14.60 -78.40
CA HIS A 262 1.24 14.38 -77.07
C HIS A 262 0.57 15.25 -76.00
N LEU A 263 0.31 16.53 -76.28
CA LEU A 263 -0.36 17.44 -75.36
C LEU A 263 -1.83 17.05 -75.13
N GLU A 264 -2.56 16.63 -76.16
CA GLU A 264 -3.92 16.11 -75.99
C GLU A 264 -3.92 14.80 -75.17
N ALA A 265 -2.94 13.91 -75.37
CA ALA A 265 -2.79 12.73 -74.54
C ALA A 265 -2.51 13.08 -73.07
N LEU A 266 -1.63 14.04 -72.79
CA LEU A 266 -1.35 14.52 -71.43
C LEU A 266 -2.58 15.18 -70.79
N LYS A 267 -3.32 15.99 -71.56
CA LYS A 267 -4.58 16.62 -71.12
C LYS A 267 -5.63 15.57 -70.77
N SER A 268 -5.77 14.53 -71.59
CA SER A 268 -6.69 13.41 -71.32
C SER A 268 -6.30 12.65 -70.05
N LYS A 269 -5.00 12.30 -69.90
CA LYS A 269 -4.47 11.64 -68.69
C LYS A 269 -4.67 12.48 -67.43
N ASN A 270 -4.41 13.79 -67.50
CA ASN A 270 -4.63 14.70 -66.38
C ASN A 270 -6.11 14.82 -66.01
N LYS A 271 -7.01 14.87 -66.99
CA LYS A 271 -8.46 14.85 -66.74
C LYS A 271 -8.89 13.56 -66.05
N GLN A 272 -8.42 12.41 -66.50
CA GLN A 272 -8.70 11.13 -65.86
C GLN A 272 -8.19 11.09 -64.41
N ARG A 273 -6.94 11.51 -64.19
CA ARG A 273 -6.36 11.56 -62.84
C ARG A 273 -7.09 12.54 -61.91
N LEU A 274 -7.58 13.66 -62.45
CA LEU A 274 -8.38 14.61 -61.68
C LEU A 274 -9.74 14.02 -61.29
N LEU A 275 -10.34 13.21 -62.15
CA LEU A 275 -11.58 12.49 -61.83
C LEU A 275 -11.37 11.43 -60.75
N THR A 276 -10.30 10.62 -60.86
CA THR A 276 -9.99 9.60 -59.83
C THR A 276 -9.72 10.26 -58.47
N LEU A 277 -8.90 11.32 -58.44
CA LEU A 277 -8.63 12.06 -57.21
C LEU A 277 -9.89 12.70 -56.60
N LYS A 278 -10.84 13.16 -57.43
CA LYS A 278 -12.13 13.66 -56.93
C LYS A 278 -12.98 12.57 -56.30
N GLN A 279 -12.99 11.37 -56.91
CA GLN A 279 -13.71 10.22 -56.36
C GLN A 279 -13.09 9.74 -55.05
N GLU A 280 -11.77 9.60 -55.00
CA GLU A 280 -11.02 9.25 -53.80
C GLU A 280 -11.25 10.26 -52.67
N LYS A 281 -11.24 11.57 -52.98
CA LYS A 281 -11.56 12.61 -52.01
C LYS A 281 -12.97 12.43 -51.43
N GLN A 282 -13.97 12.16 -52.27
CA GLN A 282 -15.34 11.96 -51.81
C GLN A 282 -15.50 10.69 -50.97
N GLN A 283 -14.80 9.61 -51.32
CA GLN A 283 -14.77 8.38 -50.53
C GLN A 283 -14.16 8.62 -49.15
N LEU A 284 -12.97 9.21 -49.10
CA LEU A 284 -12.29 9.55 -47.84
C LEU A 284 -13.11 10.51 -46.97
N GLN A 285 -13.84 11.45 -47.57
CA GLN A 285 -14.73 12.34 -46.83
C GLN A 285 -15.87 11.59 -46.15
N ARG A 286 -16.48 10.61 -46.84
CA ARG A 286 -17.54 9.77 -46.25
C ARG A 286 -16.99 8.88 -45.14
N GLU A 287 -15.86 8.23 -45.37
CA GLU A 287 -15.20 7.42 -44.35
C GLU A 287 -14.86 8.24 -43.11
N PHE A 288 -14.40 9.48 -43.30
CA PHE A 288 -14.12 10.40 -42.19
C PHE A 288 -15.39 10.79 -41.42
N GLU A 289 -16.49 11.11 -42.12
CA GLU A 289 -17.77 11.41 -41.48
C GLU A 289 -18.30 10.20 -40.71
N ASP A 290 -18.26 9.01 -41.31
CA ASP A 290 -18.66 7.76 -40.66
C ASP A 290 -17.81 7.50 -39.41
N LEU A 291 -16.48 7.64 -39.50
CA LEU A 291 -15.58 7.49 -38.34
C LEU A 291 -15.85 8.53 -37.26
N LYS A 292 -16.11 9.78 -37.62
CA LYS A 292 -16.38 10.85 -36.67
C LYS A 292 -17.66 10.56 -35.88
N TYR A 293 -18.76 10.28 -36.55
CA TYR A 293 -20.05 10.08 -35.91
C TYR A 293 -20.20 8.69 -35.26
N SER A 294 -19.62 7.63 -35.86
CA SER A 294 -19.63 6.28 -35.26
C SER A 294 -18.64 6.14 -34.11
N GLY A 295 -17.50 6.83 -34.16
CA GLY A 295 -16.51 6.85 -33.09
C GLY A 295 -17.05 7.54 -31.84
N GLU A 296 -17.65 8.73 -31.99
CA GLU A 296 -18.26 9.48 -30.89
C GLU A 296 -19.42 8.70 -30.24
N THR A 297 -20.30 8.07 -31.03
CA THR A 297 -21.40 7.26 -30.50
C THR A 297 -20.92 6.00 -29.78
N ARG A 298 -19.89 5.32 -30.30
CA ARG A 298 -19.27 4.18 -29.61
C ARG A 298 -18.65 4.59 -28.29
N LEU A 299 -17.85 5.66 -28.27
CA LEU A 299 -17.22 6.17 -27.05
C LEU A 299 -18.26 6.53 -25.97
N VAL A 300 -19.34 7.22 -26.36
CA VAL A 300 -20.42 7.55 -25.41
C VAL A 300 -21.13 6.28 -24.90
N SER A 301 -21.34 5.27 -25.75
CA SER A 301 -21.93 4.00 -25.32
C SER A 301 -21.02 3.21 -24.38
N GLU A 302 -19.72 3.20 -24.64
CA GLU A 302 -18.72 2.56 -23.79
C GLU A 302 -18.59 3.26 -22.44
N GLN A 303 -18.61 4.60 -22.42
CA GLN A 303 -18.60 5.39 -21.18
C GLN A 303 -19.85 5.13 -20.33
N LYS A 304 -21.03 5.03 -20.94
CA LYS A 304 -22.26 4.67 -20.23
C LYS A 304 -22.19 3.27 -19.63
N LEU A 305 -21.71 2.29 -20.41
CA LEU A 305 -21.54 0.93 -19.92
C LEU A 305 -20.52 0.86 -18.77
N GLN A 306 -19.42 1.62 -18.85
CA GLN A 306 -18.45 1.71 -17.76
C GLN A 306 -19.08 2.30 -16.49
N ALA A 307 -19.86 3.37 -16.61
CA ALA A 307 -20.56 3.96 -15.48
C ALA A 307 -21.56 2.98 -14.84
N GLU A 308 -22.35 2.26 -15.65
CA GLU A 308 -23.27 1.23 -15.16
C GLU A 308 -22.54 0.07 -14.45
N LEU A 309 -21.38 -0.35 -14.96
CA LEU A 309 -20.57 -1.39 -14.33
C LEU A 309 -19.94 -0.90 -13.02
N GLN A 310 -19.51 0.36 -12.96
CA GLN A 310 -19.01 0.97 -11.73
C GLN A 310 -20.09 1.06 -10.66
N GLU A 311 -21.29 1.53 -11.03
CA GLU A 311 -22.43 1.59 -10.10
C GLU A 311 -22.81 0.20 -9.57
N ARG A 312 -22.82 -0.83 -10.42
CA ARG A 312 -23.06 -2.21 -9.99
C ARG A 312 -21.96 -2.74 -9.07
N LEU A 313 -20.71 -2.39 -9.33
CA LEU A 313 -19.59 -2.78 -8.47
C LEU A 313 -19.74 -2.13 -7.09
N GLU A 314 -20.01 -0.83 -7.03
CA GLU A 314 -20.24 -0.12 -5.77
C GLU A 314 -21.42 -0.70 -4.99
N ALA A 315 -22.52 -1.06 -5.67
CA ALA A 315 -23.68 -1.69 -5.04
C ALA A 315 -23.35 -3.09 -4.47
N GLU A 316 -22.57 -3.90 -5.19
CA GLU A 316 -22.13 -5.22 -4.70
C GLU A 316 -21.09 -5.12 -3.58
N GLU A 317 -20.22 -4.11 -3.60
CA GLU A 317 -19.31 -3.81 -2.50
C GLU A 317 -20.07 -3.41 -1.24
N GLN A 318 -21.08 -2.56 -1.36
CA GLN A 318 -21.96 -2.18 -0.24
C GLN A 318 -22.69 -3.40 0.34
N ARG A 319 -23.29 -4.24 -0.51
CA ARG A 319 -23.93 -5.50 -0.07
C ARG A 319 -22.96 -6.43 0.66
N ARG A 320 -21.73 -6.51 0.17
CA ARG A 320 -20.68 -7.31 0.82
C ARG A 320 -20.33 -6.75 2.20
N THR A 321 -20.19 -5.42 2.34
CA THR A 321 -19.89 -4.80 3.63
C THR A 321 -21.04 -5.00 4.62
N GLU A 322 -22.29 -4.83 4.19
CA GLU A 322 -23.46 -5.07 5.03
C GLU A 322 -23.52 -6.53 5.50
N ALA A 323 -23.31 -7.49 4.61
CA ALA A 323 -23.27 -8.91 4.97
C ALA A 323 -22.11 -9.26 5.91
N GLN A 324 -20.96 -8.57 5.80
CA GLN A 324 -19.83 -8.72 6.72
C GLN A 324 -20.17 -8.17 8.11
N ASP A 325 -20.78 -6.99 8.19
CA ASP A 325 -21.20 -6.37 9.44
C ASP A 325 -22.26 -7.24 10.14
N GLU A 326 -23.23 -7.78 9.39
CA GLU A 326 -24.22 -8.72 9.91
C GLU A 326 -23.55 -10.00 10.45
N LEU A 327 -22.59 -10.56 9.71
CA LEU A 327 -21.84 -11.74 10.15
C LEU A 327 -21.05 -11.45 11.44
N GLU A 328 -20.34 -10.33 11.52
CA GLU A 328 -19.59 -9.94 12.71
C GLU A 328 -20.51 -9.76 13.92
N HIS A 329 -21.65 -9.11 13.74
CA HIS A 329 -22.67 -8.94 14.78
C HIS A 329 -23.22 -10.29 15.27
N THR A 330 -23.51 -11.23 14.35
CA THR A 330 -23.98 -12.57 14.74
C THR A 330 -22.91 -13.37 15.47
N ILE A 331 -21.63 -13.28 15.06
CA ILE A 331 -20.50 -13.93 15.75
C ILE A 331 -20.35 -13.37 17.17
N GLN A 332 -20.37 -12.05 17.34
CA GLN A 332 -20.28 -11.42 18.67
C GLN A 332 -21.45 -11.85 19.56
N SER A 333 -22.68 -11.84 19.02
CA SER A 333 -23.87 -12.29 19.76
C SER A 333 -23.78 -13.77 20.14
N MET A 334 -23.24 -14.62 19.27
CA MET A 334 -23.02 -16.05 19.53
C MET A 334 -21.94 -16.27 20.60
N GLN A 335 -20.86 -15.47 20.60
CA GLN A 335 -19.84 -15.51 21.64
C GLN A 335 -20.39 -15.09 23.00
N MET A 336 -21.13 -13.99 23.06
CA MET A 336 -21.77 -13.51 24.29
C MET A 336 -22.75 -14.53 24.87
N THR A 337 -23.56 -15.18 24.02
CA THR A 337 -24.48 -16.24 24.45
C THR A 337 -23.73 -17.48 24.92
N ARG A 338 -22.65 -17.88 24.24
CA ARG A 338 -21.76 -18.97 24.67
C ARG A 338 -21.17 -18.69 26.06
N GLU A 339 -20.54 -17.55 26.25
CA GLU A 339 -19.93 -17.16 27.54
C GLU A 339 -20.99 -17.09 28.66
N GLY A 340 -22.16 -16.51 28.36
CA GLY A 340 -23.28 -16.45 29.28
C GLY A 340 -23.76 -17.85 29.71
N LEU A 341 -23.90 -18.78 28.76
CA LEU A 341 -24.29 -20.16 29.03
C LEU A 341 -23.21 -20.95 29.77
N GLU A 342 -21.94 -20.78 29.42
CA GLU A 342 -20.82 -21.41 30.13
C GLU A 342 -20.76 -20.94 31.59
N HIS A 343 -20.98 -19.65 31.82
CA HIS A 343 -21.04 -19.07 33.16
C HIS A 343 -22.26 -19.57 33.97
N LEU A 344 -23.45 -19.64 33.35
CA LEU A 344 -24.65 -20.22 33.99
C LEU A 344 -24.45 -21.69 34.34
N ALA A 345 -23.95 -22.49 33.39
CA ALA A 345 -23.61 -23.89 33.62
C ALA A 345 -22.58 -24.06 34.75
N GLY A 346 -21.60 -23.14 34.82
CA GLY A 346 -20.62 -23.05 35.88
C GLY A 346 -21.22 -22.80 37.27
N LYS A 347 -22.17 -21.86 37.37
CA LYS A 347 -22.91 -21.58 38.61
C LYS A 347 -23.74 -22.78 39.06
N MET A 348 -24.35 -23.50 38.13
CA MET A 348 -25.26 -24.62 38.40
C MET A 348 -24.55 -25.99 38.47
N LYS A 349 -23.23 -26.02 38.72
CA LYS A 349 -22.45 -27.27 38.84
C LYS A 349 -22.92 -28.19 39.97
N HIS A 350 -23.49 -27.62 41.04
CA HIS A 350 -23.96 -28.36 42.21
C HIS A 350 -25.36 -28.98 42.04
N VAL A 351 -26.06 -28.63 40.97
CA VAL A 351 -27.37 -29.22 40.63
C VAL A 351 -27.10 -30.50 39.83
N ALA A 352 -27.15 -31.65 40.51
CA ALA A 352 -27.06 -32.95 39.85
C ALA A 352 -28.38 -33.23 39.13
N VAL A 353 -28.35 -33.62 37.85
CA VAL A 353 -29.52 -34.06 37.08
C VAL A 353 -29.32 -35.54 36.80
N ASP A 354 -30.11 -36.38 37.45
CA ASP A 354 -29.92 -37.85 37.45
C ASP A 354 -30.66 -38.56 36.31
N ALA A 355 -31.61 -37.88 35.64
CA ALA A 355 -32.46 -38.46 34.59
C ALA A 355 -32.79 -37.43 33.49
N GLY A 356 -31.81 -37.06 32.67
CA GLY A 356 -31.96 -36.12 31.54
C GLY A 356 -31.16 -36.56 30.31
N ARG A 357 -31.47 -36.01 29.13
CA ARG A 357 -30.80 -36.35 27.84
C ARG A 357 -29.31 -36.02 27.89
N PHE A 358 -28.91 -35.09 28.76
CA PHE A 358 -27.54 -34.63 28.94
C PHE A 358 -26.93 -34.98 30.31
N ALA A 359 -27.59 -35.84 31.11
CA ALA A 359 -27.07 -36.29 32.39
C ALA A 359 -25.70 -36.99 32.23
N GLY A 360 -24.68 -36.48 32.94
CA GLY A 360 -23.33 -37.05 32.97
C GLY A 360 -22.48 -36.87 31.71
N LYS A 361 -22.96 -36.16 30.68
CA LYS A 361 -22.20 -35.94 29.43
C LYS A 361 -21.23 -34.78 29.57
N VAL A 362 -19.94 -35.04 29.33
CA VAL A 362 -18.94 -33.99 29.14
C VAL A 362 -19.08 -33.50 27.70
N LEU A 363 -19.53 -32.26 27.54
CA LEU A 363 -19.65 -31.63 26.22
C LEU A 363 -18.25 -31.29 25.69
N ASP A 364 -17.99 -31.63 24.43
CA ASP A 364 -16.76 -31.22 23.73
C ASP A 364 -16.87 -29.74 23.30
N PRO A 365 -16.01 -28.84 23.80
CA PRO A 365 -16.03 -27.42 23.42
C PRO A 365 -15.76 -27.12 21.94
N LYS A 366 -15.32 -28.13 21.17
CA LYS A 366 -15.00 -28.00 19.74
C LYS A 366 -16.07 -28.61 18.82
N ALA A 367 -17.11 -29.23 19.35
CA ALA A 367 -18.20 -29.76 18.53
C ALA A 367 -19.06 -28.62 17.97
N ASP A 368 -19.51 -28.74 16.72
CA ASP A 368 -20.41 -27.76 16.10
C ASP A 368 -21.75 -27.63 16.86
N ASP A 369 -22.20 -28.73 17.46
CA ASP A 369 -23.41 -28.79 18.28
C ASP A 369 -23.20 -28.34 19.74
N TYR A 370 -22.04 -27.78 20.09
CA TYR A 370 -21.70 -27.44 21.48
C TYR A 370 -22.67 -26.44 22.10
N LEU A 371 -22.99 -25.36 21.40
CA LEU A 371 -23.83 -24.29 21.92
C LEU A 371 -25.30 -24.74 22.13
N PRO A 372 -25.97 -25.40 21.17
CA PRO A 372 -27.28 -26.01 21.40
C PRO A 372 -27.28 -27.06 22.50
N ALA A 373 -26.23 -27.90 22.59
CA ALA A 373 -26.12 -28.90 23.65
C ALA A 373 -25.96 -28.24 25.02
N LEU A 374 -25.13 -27.20 25.14
CA LEU A 374 -24.93 -26.44 26.36
C LEU A 374 -26.21 -25.74 26.84
N LEU A 375 -26.97 -25.15 25.90
CA LEU A 375 -28.30 -24.59 26.16
C LEU A 375 -29.23 -25.66 26.76
N GLY A 376 -29.28 -26.85 26.16
CA GLY A 376 -30.09 -27.97 26.67
C GLY A 376 -29.67 -28.43 28.08
N VAL A 377 -28.37 -28.42 28.41
CA VAL A 377 -27.90 -28.72 29.77
C VAL A 377 -28.35 -27.67 30.78
N VAL A 378 -28.25 -26.39 30.42
CA VAL A 378 -28.68 -25.29 31.28
C VAL A 378 -30.21 -25.34 31.48
N GLU A 379 -30.97 -25.64 30.43
CA GLU A 379 -32.43 -25.81 30.48
C GLU A 379 -32.84 -26.95 31.43
N GLU A 380 -32.29 -28.16 31.27
CA GLU A 380 -32.62 -29.31 32.15
C GLU A 380 -32.31 -29.00 33.62
N LYS A 381 -31.20 -28.33 33.89
CA LYS A 381 -30.82 -27.91 35.25
C LYS A 381 -31.73 -26.82 35.81
N LEU A 382 -32.15 -25.85 34.98
CA LEU A 382 -33.06 -24.77 35.40
C LEU A 382 -34.44 -25.33 35.72
N LEU A 383 -34.96 -26.25 34.90
CA LEU A 383 -36.22 -26.95 35.15
C LEU A 383 -36.16 -27.77 36.45
N LYS A 384 -35.05 -28.47 36.73
CA LYS A 384 -34.88 -29.18 38.00
C LYS A 384 -34.85 -28.23 39.20
N LEU A 385 -34.15 -27.10 39.10
CA LEU A 385 -34.16 -26.07 40.14
C LEU A 385 -35.57 -25.51 40.35
N GLN A 386 -36.28 -25.20 39.28
CA GLN A 386 -37.66 -24.69 39.36
C GLN A 386 -38.57 -25.68 40.09
N ALA A 387 -38.51 -26.97 39.74
CA ALA A 387 -39.29 -28.01 40.44
C ALA A 387 -38.94 -28.14 41.93
N GLN A 388 -37.65 -27.97 42.30
CA GLN A 388 -37.23 -27.95 43.70
C GLN A 388 -37.75 -26.71 44.45
N LEU A 389 -37.75 -25.55 43.79
CA LEU A 389 -38.25 -24.29 44.31
C LEU A 389 -39.77 -24.26 44.48
N GLU A 390 -40.53 -24.94 43.61
CA GLU A 390 -42.00 -25.05 43.70
C GLU A 390 -42.46 -25.75 44.99
N SER A 391 -41.62 -26.62 45.58
CA SER A 391 -41.90 -27.31 46.84
C SER A 391 -41.58 -26.51 48.11
N GLN A 392 -40.99 -25.31 47.98
CA GLN A 392 -40.49 -24.50 49.09
C GLN A 392 -41.19 -23.14 49.15
N ASP A 393 -41.43 -22.62 50.35
CA ASP A 393 -41.95 -21.26 50.53
C ASP A 393 -40.83 -20.22 50.29
N ILE A 394 -40.82 -19.67 49.08
CA ILE A 394 -39.82 -18.69 48.62
C ILE A 394 -39.87 -17.42 49.48
N ALA A 395 -41.06 -17.01 49.96
CA ALA A 395 -41.20 -15.79 50.77
C ALA A 395 -40.54 -15.97 52.15
N ALA A 396 -40.72 -17.13 52.78
CA ALA A 396 -40.06 -17.46 54.03
C ALA A 396 -38.54 -17.58 53.86
N MET A 397 -38.05 -18.21 52.78
CA MET A 397 -36.62 -18.32 52.51
C MET A 397 -35.95 -16.98 52.24
N VAL A 398 -36.58 -16.10 51.47
CA VAL A 398 -36.07 -14.73 51.23
C VAL A 398 -36.03 -13.94 52.54
N HIS A 399 -37.02 -14.11 53.43
CA HIS A 399 -37.01 -13.50 54.75
C HIS A 399 -35.88 -14.07 55.65
N HIS A 400 -35.59 -15.36 55.57
CA HIS A 400 -34.45 -15.97 56.25
C HIS A 400 -33.09 -15.51 55.68
N LEU A 401 -33.02 -15.30 54.36
CA LEU A 401 -31.83 -14.72 53.71
C LEU A 401 -31.61 -13.26 54.11
N ALA A 402 -32.67 -12.50 54.39
CA ALA A 402 -32.59 -11.13 54.88
C ALA A 402 -32.20 -11.03 56.37
N ASN A 403 -32.23 -12.14 57.11
CA ASN A 403 -31.81 -12.16 58.51
C ASN A 403 -30.29 -12.03 58.63
N ARG A 404 -29.85 -11.11 59.49
CA ARG A 404 -28.43 -10.73 59.68
C ARG A 404 -27.53 -11.90 60.08
N GLU A 405 -28.09 -12.88 60.81
CA GLU A 405 -27.39 -14.09 61.25
C GLU A 405 -26.96 -14.99 60.08
N PHE A 406 -27.73 -15.03 58.99
CA PHE A 406 -27.41 -15.80 57.80
C PHE A 406 -26.19 -15.22 57.06
N TYR A 407 -26.10 -13.89 56.96
CA TYR A 407 -24.93 -13.20 56.38
C TYR A 407 -23.66 -13.43 57.21
N SER A 408 -23.74 -13.40 58.56
CA SER A 408 -22.60 -13.69 59.42
C SER A 408 -22.09 -15.14 59.30
N ILE A 409 -23.00 -16.11 59.13
CA ILE A 409 -22.64 -17.52 58.88
C ILE A 409 -22.02 -17.70 57.50
N LEU A 410 -22.51 -16.97 56.49
CA LEU A 410 -21.94 -16.98 55.14
C LEU A 410 -20.56 -16.32 55.10
N GLU A 411 -20.36 -15.20 55.78
CA GLU A 411 -19.07 -14.51 55.87
C GLU A 411 -17.99 -15.43 56.48
N GLY A 412 -18.35 -16.23 57.49
CA GLY A 412 -17.45 -17.22 58.09
C GLY A 412 -17.07 -18.40 57.20
N LYS A 413 -17.78 -18.63 56.09
CA LYS A 413 -17.57 -19.77 55.17
C LYS A 413 -17.01 -19.38 53.80
N LEU A 414 -16.52 -18.15 53.63
CA LEU A 414 -15.98 -17.69 52.34
C LEU A 414 -14.59 -18.32 52.05
N PRO A 415 -14.32 -18.75 50.81
CA PRO A 415 -13.01 -19.26 50.40
C PRO A 415 -11.90 -18.21 50.54
N ARG A 416 -10.67 -18.64 50.84
CA ARG A 416 -9.49 -17.76 51.05
C ARG A 416 -9.13 -16.84 49.87
N TYR A 417 -9.59 -17.15 48.66
CA TYR A 417 -9.35 -16.37 47.44
C TYR A 417 -10.53 -15.45 47.07
N ASN A 418 -11.46 -15.21 47.98
CA ASN A 418 -12.58 -14.31 47.75
C ASN A 418 -12.09 -12.86 47.60
N THR A 419 -12.37 -12.25 46.44
CA THR A 419 -11.99 -10.86 46.08
C THR A 419 -13.10 -9.84 46.36
N ARG A 420 -14.14 -10.22 47.11
CA ARG A 420 -15.21 -9.28 47.50
C ARG A 420 -14.62 -8.14 48.35
N ILE A 421 -14.83 -6.92 47.86
CA ILE A 421 -14.53 -5.69 48.59
C ILE A 421 -15.60 -5.55 49.68
N ALA A 422 -15.20 -5.56 50.95
CA ALA A 422 -16.09 -5.25 52.07
C ALA A 422 -16.50 -3.77 51.96
N LEU A 423 -17.69 -3.52 51.42
CA LEU A 423 -18.29 -2.19 51.49
C LEU A 423 -18.71 -1.95 52.95
N PRO A 424 -18.41 -0.78 53.55
CA PRO A 424 -18.95 -0.44 54.85
C PRO A 424 -20.48 -0.53 54.75
N LEU A 425 -21.09 -1.50 55.44
CA LEU A 425 -22.53 -1.45 55.66
C LEU A 425 -22.79 -0.14 56.37
N ALA A 426 -23.58 0.74 55.76
CA ALA A 426 -24.01 1.98 56.38
C ALA A 426 -24.56 1.63 57.76
N SER A 427 -23.77 1.92 58.80
CA SER A 427 -24.22 1.80 60.17
C SER A 427 -25.48 2.65 60.26
N HIS A 428 -26.58 2.03 60.66
CA HIS A 428 -27.79 2.77 60.99
C HIS A 428 -27.36 3.76 62.08
N LYS A 429 -27.28 5.05 61.73
CA LYS A 429 -26.87 6.11 62.64
C LYS A 429 -27.68 5.98 63.93
N ASP A 430 -26.99 5.60 65.00
CA ASP A 430 -27.54 5.65 66.35
C ASP A 430 -27.83 7.11 66.64
N LYS A 431 -29.11 7.44 66.86
CA LYS A 431 -29.63 8.81 66.94
C LYS A 431 -29.24 9.54 68.24
N PHE A 432 -28.11 9.20 68.87
CA PHE A 432 -27.80 9.65 70.23
C PHE A 432 -26.45 10.34 70.41
N PHE A 433 -25.67 10.56 69.36
CA PHE A 433 -24.48 11.40 69.45
C PHE A 433 -24.41 12.34 68.25
N ASP A 434 -24.95 13.54 68.45
CA ASP A 434 -24.68 14.71 67.63
C ASP A 434 -23.47 15.46 68.21
N GLU A 435 -22.73 16.06 67.28
CA GLU A 435 -21.68 17.08 67.46
C GLU A 435 -20.33 16.60 68.03
N GLU A 436 -19.43 16.18 67.12
CA GLU A 436 -18.12 16.82 66.94
C GLU A 436 -17.47 16.34 65.63
N GLU A 437 -17.12 17.31 64.77
CA GLU A 437 -16.17 17.24 63.64
C GLU A 437 -16.12 15.94 62.82
N SER A 438 -17.03 15.81 61.85
CA SER A 438 -16.75 15.01 60.65
C SER A 438 -16.27 15.97 59.56
N GLU A 439 -14.96 16.15 59.47
CA GLU A 439 -14.36 16.61 58.22
C GLU A 439 -14.83 15.68 57.09
N ASP A 440 -15.41 16.28 56.06
CA ASP A 440 -15.76 15.60 54.82
C ASP A 440 -14.47 15.03 54.20
N GLU A 441 -14.09 13.80 54.55
CA GLU A 441 -13.32 12.94 53.65
C GLU A 441 -14.24 12.55 52.49
N GLU A 442 -14.45 13.52 51.63
CA GLU A 442 -15.02 13.40 50.30
C GLU A 442 -14.24 12.29 49.59
N SER A 443 -14.91 11.14 49.44
CA SER A 443 -14.67 10.12 48.43
C SER A 443 -13.71 10.62 47.33
N ASN A 444 -12.51 10.05 47.29
CA ASN A 444 -11.43 10.28 46.31
C ASN A 444 -11.83 9.91 44.85
N VAL A 445 -12.96 10.42 44.37
CA VAL A 445 -13.42 10.29 43.00
C VAL A 445 -13.78 11.69 42.53
N ALA A 446 -12.82 12.32 41.85
CA ALA A 446 -13.05 13.63 41.25
C ALA A 446 -14.20 13.53 40.25
N THR A 447 -15.35 14.08 40.61
CA THR A 447 -16.51 14.15 39.72
C THR A 447 -16.13 14.88 38.43
N ARG A 448 -16.74 14.48 37.31
CA ARG A 448 -16.49 15.06 35.98
C ARG A 448 -16.58 16.59 35.98
N ALA A 449 -17.45 17.17 36.81
CA ALA A 449 -17.57 18.61 37.01
C ALA A 449 -16.32 19.21 37.68
N ALA A 450 -15.80 18.59 38.75
CA ALA A 450 -14.58 19.03 39.44
C ALA A 450 -13.34 18.98 38.53
N LEU A 451 -13.20 17.92 37.73
CA LEU A 451 -12.14 17.81 36.71
C LEU A 451 -12.25 18.89 35.63
N LYS A 452 -13.48 19.23 35.20
CA LYS A 452 -13.74 20.30 34.23
C LYS A 452 -13.41 21.68 34.79
N ILE A 453 -13.72 21.93 36.06
CA ILE A 453 -13.38 23.19 36.74
C ILE A 453 -11.86 23.31 36.92
N ARG A 454 -11.18 22.21 37.28
CA ARG A 454 -9.71 22.19 37.45
C ARG A 454 -8.98 22.39 36.13
N SER A 455 -9.45 21.79 35.04
CA SER A 455 -8.87 21.98 33.70
C SER A 455 -9.10 23.41 33.18
N GLN A 456 -10.28 23.99 33.43
CA GLN A 456 -10.58 25.37 33.06
C GLN A 456 -9.70 26.38 33.82
N LYS A 457 -9.49 26.18 35.14
CA LYS A 457 -8.53 26.99 35.93
C LYS A 457 -7.08 26.90 35.43
N LEU A 458 -6.66 25.73 34.94
CA LEU A 458 -5.34 25.53 34.31
C LEU A 458 -5.20 26.28 32.97
N ILE A 459 -6.27 26.34 32.18
CA ILE A 459 -6.28 27.09 30.91
C ILE A 459 -6.29 28.60 31.17
N GLU A 460 -7.07 29.07 32.14
CA GLU A 460 -7.15 30.49 32.50
C GLU A 460 -5.85 31.02 33.10
N SER A 461 -5.17 30.23 33.95
CA SER A 461 -3.86 30.58 34.50
C SER A 461 -2.76 30.66 33.43
N ARG A 462 -2.81 29.81 32.40
CA ARG A 462 -1.91 29.91 31.23
C ARG A 462 -2.25 31.09 30.32
N ARG A 463 -3.52 31.46 30.17
CA ARG A 463 -3.93 32.66 29.40
C ARG A 463 -3.46 33.97 30.06
N LYS A 464 -3.45 34.07 31.40
CA LYS A 464 -2.95 35.27 32.12
C LYS A 464 -1.44 35.53 31.94
N LYS A 465 -0.62 34.49 31.68
CA LYS A 465 0.82 34.67 31.40
C LYS A 465 1.13 35.20 30.00
N ARG A 466 0.18 35.19 29.06
CA ARG A 466 0.37 35.63 27.68
C ARG A 466 0.04 37.11 27.42
N SER A 467 -0.58 37.83 28.36
CA SER A 467 -0.99 39.23 28.15
C SER A 467 -0.01 40.29 28.66
N ARG A 468 1.18 39.93 29.13
CA ARG A 468 2.25 40.89 29.45
C ARG A 468 3.31 40.91 28.36
N SER A 469 2.94 41.39 27.18
CA SER A 469 3.91 42.07 26.31
C SER A 469 3.24 43.29 25.67
N ARG A 470 3.99 44.41 25.70
CA ARG A 470 3.72 45.77 25.19
C ARG A 470 3.17 46.80 26.21
N LYS A 471 4.07 47.64 26.72
CA LYS A 471 4.27 49.04 26.27
C LYS A 471 5.27 49.77 27.18
N SER A 472 6.43 50.08 26.60
CA SER A 472 7.13 51.38 26.54
C SER A 472 8.63 51.20 26.67
#